data_AF-A0A7J8MTM0-F1
#
_entry.id   AF-A0A7J8MTM0-F1
#
_cell.length_a   1.000
_cell.length_b   1.000
_cell.length_c   1.000
_cell.angle_alpha   90.00
_cell.angle_beta   90.00
_cell.angle_gamma   90.00
#
_symmetry.space_group_name_H-M   'P 1'
#
loop_
_entity.id
_entity.type
_entity.pdbx_description
1 polymer ?
#
loop_
_entity_poly.entity_id
_entity_poly.type
_entity_poly.pdbx_seq_one_letter_code
_entity_poly.pdbx_strand_id
1 'polypeptide(L)'
;MAKPSREAISMASTSPSSLSPPKVPMELPVSNRQKLLKSLRQHLSNSSRPHHGFVLLQGGEEQTRYCTDHIELFRQESYFAYLFGVREPGFYGAIDIATGKSILFAPRLPADYAVWLGEIKPVSYFQERYMVSMVYYTDEIVQLLVDQYKGSGKPLLFLLHGLNTDSNNFSKPAEFEGIENFERDLTTLHPILTECRVCKSDLELALIQIANNISSEAHVEVITLFHSLDNN
;
A
#
# COMPACT_ATOMS: atom_id res chain seq x y z
N MET A 1 38.63 46.35 24.13
CA MET A 1 37.63 45.76 23.21
C MET A 1 37.47 44.29 23.57
N ALA A 2 36.44 43.96 24.35
CA ALA A 2 36.17 42.60 24.80
C ALA A 2 35.33 41.85 23.75
N LYS A 3 35.71 40.62 23.41
CA LYS A 3 34.93 39.72 22.53
C LYS A 3 33.63 39.31 23.23
N PRO A 4 32.49 39.23 22.52
CA PRO A 4 31.28 38.70 23.11
C PRO A 4 31.40 37.18 23.25
N SER A 5 31.01 36.69 24.41
CA SER A 5 30.86 35.28 24.78
C SER A 5 29.82 34.60 23.90
N ARG A 6 30.16 33.46 23.29
CA ARG A 6 29.22 32.56 22.63
C ARG A 6 28.28 31.99 23.70
N GLU A 7 27.01 32.37 23.64
CA GLU A 7 25.96 31.66 24.36
C GLU A 7 25.86 30.23 23.82
N ALA A 8 25.97 29.27 24.74
CA ALA A 8 25.79 27.86 24.45
C ALA A 8 24.32 27.63 24.09
N ILE A 9 24.08 27.21 22.85
CA ILE A 9 22.78 26.73 22.39
C ILE A 9 22.47 25.49 23.23
N SER A 10 21.48 25.64 24.12
CA SER A 10 20.89 24.55 24.89
C SER A 10 20.43 23.47 23.93
N MET A 11 21.14 22.34 23.89
CA MET A 11 20.69 21.14 23.18
C MET A 11 19.34 20.74 23.79
N ALA A 12 18.27 20.89 23.00
CA ALA A 12 16.96 20.39 23.35
C ALA A 12 17.10 18.90 23.68
N SER A 13 16.70 18.53 24.90
CA SER A 13 16.70 17.14 25.36
C SER A 13 15.83 16.31 24.43
N THR A 14 16.46 15.51 23.58
CA THR A 14 15.78 14.47 22.81
C THR A 14 15.20 13.48 23.81
N SER A 15 13.89 13.43 23.87
CA SER A 15 13.17 12.43 24.66
C SER A 15 13.56 11.05 24.14
N PRO A 16 13.80 10.05 25.02
CA PRO A 16 14.17 8.71 24.58
C PRO A 16 13.07 8.18 23.66
N SER A 17 13.46 7.70 22.47
CA SER A 17 12.54 7.18 21.48
C SER A 17 11.70 6.06 22.10
N SER A 18 10.37 6.18 21.98
CA SER A 18 9.50 5.08 22.40
C SER A 18 9.83 3.87 21.52
N LEU A 19 10.13 2.73 22.13
CA LEU A 19 10.45 1.47 21.42
C LEU A 19 9.29 0.97 20.53
N SER A 20 8.10 1.55 20.64
CA SER A 20 6.96 1.25 19.78
C SER A 20 6.99 2.07 18.50
N PRO A 21 6.89 1.44 17.31
CA PRO A 21 6.78 2.16 16.06
C PRO A 21 5.52 3.05 16.03
N PRO A 22 5.57 4.22 15.37
CA PRO A 22 4.42 5.11 15.27
C PRO A 22 3.26 4.41 14.57
N LYS A 23 2.03 4.74 14.98
CA LYS A 23 0.84 4.32 14.25
C LYS A 23 0.80 5.03 12.90
N VAL A 24 0.68 4.25 11.82
CA VAL A 24 0.45 4.79 10.47
C VAL A 24 -1.03 5.17 10.34
N PRO A 25 -1.35 6.46 10.09
CA PRO A 25 -2.73 6.90 9.90
C PRO A 25 -3.33 6.29 8.62
N MET A 26 -4.56 5.79 8.69
CA MET A 26 -5.24 5.18 7.53
C MET A 26 -5.80 6.22 6.55
N GLU A 27 -5.78 7.49 6.95
CA GLU A 27 -6.01 8.65 6.11
C GLU A 27 -4.98 8.73 4.97
N LEU A 28 -3.76 8.19 5.17
CA LEU A 28 -2.72 8.18 4.15
C LEU A 28 -3.14 7.36 2.92
N PRO A 29 -3.47 6.05 3.02
CA PRO A 29 -4.01 5.31 1.88
C PRO A 29 -5.27 5.93 1.27
N VAL A 30 -6.17 6.50 2.08
CA VAL A 30 -7.38 7.20 1.59
C VAL A 30 -6.99 8.36 0.66
N SER A 31 -6.08 9.23 1.09
CA SER A 31 -5.60 10.36 0.28
C SER A 31 -4.85 9.91 -0.98
N ASN A 32 -4.10 8.81 -0.91
CA ASN A 32 -3.43 8.22 -2.07
C ASN A 32 -4.41 7.71 -3.12
N ARG A 33 -5.52 7.06 -2.71
CA ARG A 33 -6.58 6.65 -3.63
C ARG A 33 -7.24 7.85 -4.31
N GLN A 34 -7.49 8.93 -3.57
CA GLN A 34 -8.04 10.17 -4.12
C GLN A 34 -7.08 10.81 -5.13
N LYS A 35 -5.78 10.83 -4.81
CA LYS A 35 -4.73 11.33 -5.69
C LYS A 35 -4.65 10.54 -7.00
N LEU A 36 -4.61 9.21 -6.92
CA LEU A 36 -4.63 8.34 -8.10
C LEU A 36 -5.89 8.61 -8.94
N LEU A 37 -7.06 8.63 -8.30
CA LEU A 37 -8.33 8.82 -8.99
C LEU A 37 -8.38 10.15 -9.74
N LYS A 38 -7.87 11.23 -9.13
CA LYS A 38 -7.76 12.54 -9.79
C LYS A 38 -6.86 12.46 -11.02
N SER A 39 -5.64 11.93 -10.89
CA SER A 39 -4.68 11.83 -11.99
C SER A 39 -5.20 10.93 -13.12
N LEU A 40 -5.83 9.81 -12.77
CA LEU A 40 -6.38 8.86 -13.74
C LEU A 40 -7.56 9.46 -14.50
N ARG A 41 -8.52 10.09 -13.82
CA ARG A 41 -9.64 10.79 -14.48
C ARG A 41 -9.15 11.90 -15.41
N GLN A 42 -8.15 12.68 -14.99
CA GLN A 42 -7.55 13.71 -15.83
C GLN A 42 -6.91 13.12 -17.10
N HIS A 43 -6.15 12.02 -16.96
CA HIS A 43 -5.57 11.32 -18.10
C HIS A 43 -6.64 10.79 -19.06
N LEU A 44 -7.68 10.13 -18.53
CA LEU A 44 -8.78 9.62 -19.35
C LEU A 44 -9.52 10.75 -20.08
N SER A 45 -9.80 11.88 -19.42
CA SER A 45 -10.40 13.05 -20.06
C SER A 45 -9.54 13.60 -21.20
N ASN A 46 -8.22 13.69 -21.01
CA ASN A 46 -7.30 14.19 -22.02
C ASN A 46 -7.22 13.26 -23.25
N SER A 47 -7.46 11.97 -23.05
CA SER A 47 -7.54 10.96 -24.11
C SER A 47 -8.95 10.72 -24.64
N SER A 48 -9.93 11.57 -24.27
CA SER A 48 -11.34 11.42 -24.64
C SER A 48 -11.94 10.06 -24.27
N ARG A 49 -11.44 9.41 -23.22
CA ARG A 49 -11.94 8.14 -22.68
C ARG A 49 -12.94 8.40 -21.55
N PRO A 50 -14.04 7.64 -21.49
CA PRO A 50 -15.01 7.76 -20.39
C PRO A 50 -14.40 7.33 -19.04
N HIS A 51 -14.91 7.92 -17.96
CA HIS A 51 -14.50 7.60 -16.58
C HIS A 51 -15.23 6.35 -16.07
N HIS A 52 -15.10 5.24 -16.76
CA HIS A 52 -15.71 3.96 -16.41
C HIS A 52 -14.66 2.88 -16.20
N GLY A 53 -15.05 1.81 -15.50
CA GLY A 53 -14.16 0.69 -15.19
C GLY A 53 -13.54 0.82 -13.80
N PHE A 54 -12.70 -0.17 -13.48
CA PHE A 54 -12.13 -0.35 -12.16
C PHE A 54 -10.61 -0.41 -12.25
N VAL A 55 -9.92 0.30 -11.38
CA VAL A 55 -8.55 -0.07 -11.03
C VAL A 55 -8.63 -1.34 -10.21
N LEU A 56 -7.84 -2.36 -10.53
CA LEU A 56 -7.76 -3.60 -9.75
C LEU A 56 -6.30 -3.96 -9.48
N LEU A 57 -5.99 -4.17 -8.20
CA LEU A 57 -4.70 -4.65 -7.72
C LEU A 57 -4.87 -5.95 -6.94
N GLN A 58 -3.92 -6.86 -7.13
CA GLN A 58 -3.72 -8.04 -6.31
C GLN A 58 -2.65 -7.73 -5.26
N GLY A 59 -2.95 -7.99 -4.00
CA GLY A 59 -1.99 -7.93 -2.92
C GLY A 59 -0.98 -9.07 -2.99
N GLY A 60 0.04 -9.00 -2.15
CA GLY A 60 1.01 -10.07 -1.98
C GLY A 60 0.36 -11.30 -1.34
N GLU A 61 0.92 -12.45 -1.68
CA GLU A 61 0.56 -13.74 -1.10
C GLU A 61 1.63 -14.18 -0.10
N GLU A 62 1.25 -15.09 0.79
CA GLU A 62 2.19 -15.73 1.69
C GLU A 62 3.11 -16.67 0.89
N GLN A 63 4.39 -16.68 1.26
CA GLN A 63 5.40 -17.50 0.60
C GLN A 63 6.07 -18.43 1.60
N THR A 64 6.39 -19.63 1.12
CA THR A 64 7.15 -20.62 1.87
C THR A 64 8.59 -20.68 1.37
N ARG A 65 9.51 -21.01 2.28
CA ARG A 65 10.91 -21.19 1.91
C ARG A 65 11.08 -22.47 1.10
N TYR A 66 11.33 -22.32 -0.21
CA TYR A 66 11.50 -23.43 -1.15
C TYR A 66 10.31 -24.42 -1.08
N CYS A 67 10.59 -25.71 -0.89
CA CYS A 67 9.59 -26.77 -0.74
C CYS A 67 9.23 -27.09 0.73
N THR A 68 9.63 -26.26 1.69
CA THR A 68 9.30 -26.45 3.12
C THR A 68 7.99 -25.76 3.49
N ASP A 69 7.46 -26.04 4.68
CA ASP A 69 6.31 -25.36 5.29
C ASP A 69 6.72 -24.11 6.09
N HIS A 70 7.98 -23.70 6.04
CA HIS A 70 8.46 -22.51 6.72
C HIS A 70 7.93 -21.24 6.02
N ILE A 71 6.94 -20.61 6.63
CA ILE A 71 6.35 -19.33 6.19
C ILE A 71 7.35 -18.19 6.39
N GLU A 72 7.58 -17.39 5.36
CA GLU A 72 8.38 -16.17 5.47
C GLU A 72 7.56 -15.02 6.06
N LEU A 73 8.23 -14.10 6.76
CA LEU A 73 7.55 -12.92 7.30
C LEU A 73 6.96 -12.10 6.15
N PHE A 74 5.63 -12.04 6.09
CA PHE A 74 4.91 -11.39 5.01
C PHE A 74 5.18 -9.88 4.98
N ARG A 75 5.50 -9.36 3.80
CA ARG A 75 5.58 -7.94 3.50
C ARG A 75 4.78 -7.67 2.22
N GLN A 76 3.82 -6.76 2.35
CA GLN A 76 2.86 -6.44 1.30
C GLN A 76 3.51 -5.92 0.00
N GLU A 77 2.85 -6.14 -1.14
CA GLU A 77 3.21 -5.52 -2.42
C GLU A 77 3.13 -3.98 -2.30
N SER A 78 4.11 -3.26 -2.85
CA SER A 78 4.29 -1.83 -2.57
C SER A 78 3.17 -0.94 -3.13
N TYR A 79 2.64 -1.23 -4.32
CA TYR A 79 1.53 -0.47 -4.91
C TYR A 79 0.21 -0.76 -4.17
N PHE A 80 -0.02 -2.01 -3.77
CA PHE A 80 -1.16 -2.41 -2.97
C PHE A 80 -1.15 -1.74 -1.59
N ALA A 81 -0.01 -1.81 -0.90
CA ALA A 81 0.19 -1.14 0.39
C ALA A 81 -0.01 0.38 0.29
N TYR A 82 0.45 1.00 -0.81
CA TYR A 82 0.32 2.43 -1.04
C TYR A 82 -1.15 2.89 -1.13
N LEU A 83 -2.02 2.09 -1.79
CA LEU A 83 -3.43 2.45 -1.97
C LEU A 83 -4.35 1.97 -0.85
N PHE A 84 -4.07 0.83 -0.23
CA PHE A 84 -4.98 0.22 0.74
C PHE A 84 -4.43 0.14 2.16
N GLY A 85 -3.10 0.15 2.35
CA GLY A 85 -2.46 0.01 3.66
C GLY A 85 -2.67 -1.35 4.33
N VAL A 86 -3.19 -2.33 3.58
CA VAL A 86 -3.51 -3.68 4.05
C VAL A 86 -2.25 -4.46 4.39
N ARG A 87 -2.27 -5.15 5.52
CA ARG A 87 -1.10 -5.88 6.05
C ARG A 87 -1.22 -7.39 5.90
N GLU A 88 -2.42 -7.90 5.65
CA GLU A 88 -2.71 -9.31 5.48
C GLU A 88 -2.43 -9.77 4.03
N PRO A 89 -2.01 -11.03 3.84
CA PRO A 89 -1.79 -11.62 2.51
C PRO A 89 -3.09 -12.04 1.82
N GLY A 90 -3.06 -12.17 0.49
CA GLY A 90 -4.14 -12.76 -0.30
C GLY A 90 -5.34 -11.83 -0.56
N PHE A 91 -5.19 -10.53 -0.28
CA PHE A 91 -6.23 -9.54 -0.52
C PHE A 91 -6.20 -9.01 -1.96
N TYR A 92 -7.35 -8.59 -2.46
CA TYR A 92 -7.46 -7.77 -3.68
C TYR A 92 -8.12 -6.44 -3.34
N GLY A 93 -7.91 -5.46 -4.20
CA GLY A 93 -8.39 -4.10 -3.99
C GLY A 93 -8.80 -3.47 -5.30
N ALA A 94 -10.02 -2.95 -5.35
CA ALA A 94 -10.56 -2.26 -6.50
C ALA A 94 -10.94 -0.82 -6.18
N ILE A 95 -10.87 0.05 -7.19
CA ILE A 95 -11.36 1.43 -7.12
C ILE A 95 -12.22 1.68 -8.35
N ASP A 96 -13.50 1.98 -8.13
CA ASP A 96 -14.40 2.42 -9.19
C ASP A 96 -14.01 3.83 -9.64
N ILE A 97 -13.64 3.97 -10.91
CA ILE A 97 -13.17 5.25 -11.46
C ILE A 97 -14.32 6.25 -11.55
N ALA A 98 -15.56 5.80 -11.76
CA ALA A 98 -16.72 6.68 -11.88
C ALA A 98 -17.11 7.27 -10.52
N THR A 99 -17.26 6.42 -9.51
CA THR A 99 -17.76 6.85 -8.20
C THR A 99 -16.66 7.19 -7.20
N GLY A 100 -15.44 6.70 -7.41
CA GLY A 100 -14.33 6.80 -6.45
C GLY A 100 -14.45 5.87 -5.26
N LYS A 101 -15.44 4.96 -5.25
CA LYS A 101 -15.61 3.98 -4.19
C LYS A 101 -14.45 2.98 -4.21
N SER A 102 -13.92 2.71 -3.03
CA SER A 102 -12.86 1.71 -2.83
C SER A 102 -13.46 0.43 -2.29
N ILE A 103 -13.07 -0.69 -2.87
CA ILE A 103 -13.59 -2.02 -2.56
C ILE A 103 -12.39 -2.88 -2.19
N LEU A 104 -12.48 -3.62 -1.09
CA LEU A 104 -11.48 -4.57 -0.68
C LEU A 104 -12.06 -5.98 -0.73
N PHE A 105 -11.27 -6.95 -1.19
CA PHE A 105 -11.66 -8.35 -1.22
C PHE A 105 -10.75 -9.15 -0.31
N ALA A 106 -11.33 -9.72 0.75
CA ALA A 106 -10.63 -10.52 1.75
C ALA A 106 -10.72 -12.01 1.41
N PRO A 107 -9.66 -12.81 1.62
CA PRO A 107 -9.75 -14.26 1.45
C PRO A 107 -10.73 -14.85 2.48
N ARG A 108 -11.53 -15.82 2.03
CA ARG A 108 -12.40 -16.58 2.93
C ARG A 108 -11.57 -17.64 3.65
N LEU A 109 -11.41 -17.47 4.96
CA LEU A 109 -10.56 -18.35 5.76
C LEU A 109 -11.36 -19.58 6.28
N PRO A 110 -10.76 -20.78 6.28
CA PRO A 110 -11.40 -21.98 6.84
C PRO A 110 -11.52 -21.89 8.36
N ALA A 111 -12.44 -22.64 8.96
CA ALA A 111 -12.67 -22.62 10.41
C ALA A 111 -11.41 -22.95 11.22
N ASP A 112 -10.58 -23.89 10.73
CA ASP A 112 -9.35 -24.30 11.40
C ASP A 112 -8.32 -23.16 11.50
N TYR A 113 -8.41 -22.12 10.67
CA TYR A 113 -7.58 -20.92 10.79
C TYR A 113 -7.65 -20.32 12.19
N ALA A 114 -8.85 -20.33 12.79
CA ALA A 114 -9.08 -19.79 14.13
C ALA A 114 -8.26 -20.50 15.22
N VAL A 115 -7.91 -21.77 15.01
CA VAL A 115 -7.15 -22.58 15.95
C VAL A 115 -5.66 -22.24 15.90
N TRP A 116 -5.13 -21.96 14.71
CA TRP A 116 -3.68 -21.84 14.48
C TRP A 116 -3.19 -20.39 14.37
N LEU A 117 -3.94 -19.55 13.68
CA LEU A 117 -3.48 -18.22 13.23
C LEU A 117 -4.24 -17.08 13.90
N GLY A 118 -5.30 -17.39 14.65
CA GLY A 118 -6.06 -16.46 15.47
C GLY A 118 -7.43 -16.12 14.89
N GLU A 119 -8.10 -15.15 15.52
CA GLU A 119 -9.50 -14.82 15.24
C GLU A 119 -9.75 -14.49 13.76
N ILE A 120 -10.72 -15.18 13.15
CA ILE A 120 -11.22 -14.86 11.81
C ILE A 120 -12.04 -13.57 11.88
N LYS A 121 -11.47 -12.48 11.38
CA LYS A 121 -12.11 -11.16 11.41
C LYS A 121 -13.25 -11.08 10.40
N PRO A 122 -14.41 -10.49 10.78
CA PRO A 122 -15.51 -10.27 9.83
C PRO A 122 -15.17 -9.18 8.81
N VAL A 123 -15.86 -9.17 7.67
CA VAL A 123 -15.66 -8.15 6.61
C VAL A 123 -15.85 -6.71 7.11
N SER A 124 -16.74 -6.49 8.09
CA SER A 124 -16.96 -5.18 8.70
C SER A 124 -15.73 -4.64 9.44
N TYR A 125 -14.95 -5.53 10.06
CA TYR A 125 -13.70 -5.15 10.71
C TYR A 125 -12.71 -4.57 9.68
N PHE A 126 -12.54 -5.23 8.54
CA PHE A 126 -11.65 -4.75 7.48
C PHE A 126 -12.13 -3.44 6.87
N GLN A 127 -13.45 -3.26 6.75
CA GLN A 127 -14.04 -2.04 6.21
C GLN A 127 -13.68 -0.82 7.07
N GLU A 128 -13.88 -0.94 8.38
CA GLU A 128 -13.54 0.09 9.36
C GLU A 128 -12.02 0.28 9.44
N ARG A 129 -11.28 -0.82 9.58
CA ARG A 129 -9.82 -0.81 9.76
C ARG A 129 -9.08 -0.14 8.59
N TYR A 130 -9.55 -0.36 7.36
CA TYR A 130 -8.90 0.14 6.14
C TYR A 130 -9.60 1.35 5.51
N MET A 131 -10.68 1.84 6.13
CA MET A 131 -11.45 3.00 5.68
C MET A 131 -11.83 2.89 4.19
N VAL A 132 -12.28 1.70 3.78
CA VAL A 132 -12.75 1.41 2.42
C VAL A 132 -14.28 1.51 2.35
N SER A 133 -14.81 1.72 1.14
CA SER A 133 -16.25 1.90 0.96
C SER A 133 -17.01 0.58 1.14
N MET A 134 -16.43 -0.53 0.70
CA MET A 134 -17.04 -1.86 0.75
C MET A 134 -15.98 -2.94 0.95
N VAL A 135 -16.38 -4.06 1.56
CA VAL A 135 -15.54 -5.26 1.68
C VAL A 135 -16.37 -6.49 1.29
N TYR A 136 -15.78 -7.35 0.47
CA TYR A 136 -16.35 -8.63 0.04
C TYR A 136 -15.29 -9.72 0.14
N TYR A 137 -15.64 -10.96 -0.18
CA TYR A 137 -14.67 -12.05 -0.29
C TYR A 137 -14.04 -12.13 -1.68
N THR A 138 -12.84 -12.71 -1.77
CA THR A 138 -12.12 -12.89 -3.04
C THR A 138 -12.88 -13.75 -4.05
N ASP A 139 -13.66 -14.72 -3.58
CA ASP A 139 -14.54 -15.54 -4.43
C ASP A 139 -15.72 -14.76 -5.05
N GLU A 140 -15.98 -13.53 -4.60
CA GLU A 140 -17.11 -12.71 -5.04
C GLU A 140 -16.68 -11.61 -6.05
N ILE A 141 -15.39 -11.54 -6.40
CA ILE A 141 -14.82 -10.47 -7.27
C ILE A 141 -15.59 -10.35 -8.59
N VAL A 142 -15.78 -11.47 -9.31
CA VAL A 142 -16.41 -11.47 -10.64
C VAL A 142 -17.82 -10.91 -10.57
N GLN A 143 -18.65 -11.51 -9.71
CA GLN A 143 -20.06 -11.15 -9.57
C GLN A 143 -20.19 -9.67 -9.18
N LEU A 144 -19.42 -9.22 -8.19
CA LEU A 144 -19.52 -7.87 -7.67
C LEU A 144 -19.06 -6.81 -8.68
N LEU A 145 -17.95 -7.03 -9.39
CA LEU A 145 -17.47 -6.06 -10.38
C LEU A 145 -18.41 -5.97 -11.60
N VAL A 146 -19.04 -7.08 -12.01
CA VAL A 146 -20.07 -7.07 -13.05
C VAL A 146 -21.31 -6.31 -12.57
N ASP A 147 -21.81 -6.59 -11.36
CA ASP A 147 -23.01 -5.93 -10.83
C ASP A 147 -22.84 -4.43 -10.61
N GLN A 148 -21.63 -3.99 -10.21
CA GLN A 148 -21.32 -2.57 -10.03
C GLN A 148 -21.08 -1.85 -11.35
N TYR A 149 -20.78 -2.58 -12.43
CA TYR A 149 -20.51 -1.97 -13.72
C TYR A 149 -21.80 -1.49 -14.38
N LYS A 150 -21.95 -0.17 -14.48
CA LYS A 150 -23.13 0.47 -15.11
C LYS A 150 -22.95 0.75 -16.61
N GLY A 151 -21.85 0.30 -17.21
CA GLY A 151 -21.58 0.48 -18.63
C GLY A 151 -22.24 -0.59 -19.49
N SER A 152 -22.20 -0.39 -20.81
CA SER A 152 -22.57 -1.43 -21.78
C SER A 152 -21.37 -2.33 -22.09
N GLY A 153 -21.58 -3.64 -22.11
CA GLY A 153 -20.53 -4.60 -22.47
C GLY A 153 -19.75 -5.13 -21.26
N LYS A 154 -18.52 -5.60 -21.51
CA LYS A 154 -17.66 -6.15 -20.47
C LYS A 154 -17.08 -5.03 -19.59
N PRO A 155 -17.01 -5.19 -18.27
CA PRO A 155 -16.36 -4.19 -17.42
C PRO A 155 -14.87 -4.08 -17.77
N LEU A 156 -14.36 -2.85 -17.80
CA LEU A 156 -12.95 -2.56 -18.06
C LEU A 156 -12.14 -2.57 -16.75
N LEU A 157 -11.05 -3.33 -16.73
CA LEU A 157 -10.09 -3.39 -15.64
C LEU A 157 -8.78 -2.72 -16.03
N PHE A 158 -8.36 -1.73 -15.25
CA PHE A 158 -7.03 -1.15 -15.30
C PHE A 158 -6.13 -1.93 -14.34
N LEU A 159 -5.21 -2.71 -14.90
CA LEU A 159 -4.33 -3.59 -14.12
C LEU A 159 -2.92 -3.02 -14.07
N LEU A 160 -2.21 -3.33 -12.98
CA LEU A 160 -0.84 -2.89 -12.79
C LEU A 160 0.11 -3.76 -13.59
N HIS A 161 0.65 -3.22 -14.67
CA HIS A 161 1.69 -3.87 -15.44
C HIS A 161 2.63 -2.82 -16.02
N GLY A 162 3.92 -2.98 -15.74
CA GLY A 162 4.95 -2.06 -16.19
C GLY A 162 6.32 -2.38 -15.60
N LEU A 163 7.34 -1.92 -16.31
CA LEU A 163 8.74 -2.18 -16.01
C LEU A 163 9.22 -1.34 -14.82
N ASN A 164 9.77 -2.00 -13.81
CA ASN A 164 10.60 -1.36 -12.81
C ASN A 164 12.01 -1.18 -13.39
N THR A 165 12.46 0.06 -13.49
CA THR A 165 13.72 0.42 -14.18
C THR A 165 14.99 0.04 -13.43
N ASP A 166 14.91 -0.23 -12.12
CA ASP A 166 16.07 -0.61 -11.31
C ASP A 166 16.32 -2.13 -11.34
N SER A 167 15.24 -2.91 -11.27
CA SER A 167 15.30 -4.39 -11.24
C SER A 167 15.12 -5.04 -12.60
N ASN A 168 14.64 -4.29 -13.61
CA ASN A 168 14.18 -4.80 -14.90
C ASN A 168 13.01 -5.80 -14.84
N ASN A 169 12.36 -5.94 -13.68
CA ASN A 169 11.18 -6.79 -13.53
C ASN A 169 9.91 -6.04 -13.92
N PHE A 170 8.94 -6.76 -14.46
CA PHE A 170 7.60 -6.24 -14.67
C PHE A 170 6.75 -6.48 -13.42
N SER A 171 5.92 -5.48 -13.08
CA SER A 171 4.85 -5.67 -12.10
C SER A 171 3.86 -6.72 -12.61
N LYS A 172 3.48 -7.65 -11.73
CA LYS A 172 2.52 -8.70 -12.04
C LYS A 172 1.10 -8.12 -12.04
N PRO A 173 0.35 -8.21 -13.16
CA PRO A 173 -1.05 -7.79 -13.19
C PRO A 173 -1.90 -8.69 -12.29
N ALA A 174 -3.01 -8.17 -11.78
CA ALA A 174 -3.94 -8.95 -10.97
C ALA A 174 -4.56 -10.08 -11.82
N GLU A 175 -4.61 -11.27 -11.24
CA GLU A 175 -5.19 -12.47 -11.84
C GLU A 175 -6.23 -13.08 -10.89
N PHE A 176 -7.34 -13.56 -11.44
CA PHE A 176 -8.40 -14.27 -10.71
C PHE A 176 -9.21 -15.11 -11.69
N GLU A 177 -9.88 -16.15 -11.18
CA GLU A 177 -10.79 -16.98 -11.99
C GLU A 177 -11.94 -16.13 -12.54
N GLY A 178 -12.24 -16.21 -13.83
CA GLY A 178 -13.29 -15.42 -14.47
C GLY A 178 -12.83 -14.07 -15.04
N ILE A 179 -11.54 -13.73 -14.97
CA ILE A 179 -11.00 -12.47 -15.50
C ILE A 179 -11.18 -12.31 -17.02
N GLU A 180 -11.37 -13.40 -17.76
CA GLU A 180 -11.68 -13.41 -19.19
C GLU A 180 -13.04 -12.76 -19.54
N ASN A 181 -13.90 -12.60 -18.54
CA ASN A 181 -15.17 -11.89 -18.68
C ASN A 181 -15.02 -10.36 -18.67
N PHE A 182 -13.78 -9.87 -18.52
CA PHE A 182 -13.46 -8.45 -18.42
C PHE A 182 -12.57 -7.98 -19.59
N GLU A 183 -12.72 -6.72 -19.95
CA GLU A 183 -11.72 -6.02 -20.76
C GLU A 183 -10.55 -5.59 -19.89
N ARG A 184 -9.34 -5.57 -20.45
CA ARG A 184 -8.11 -5.35 -19.68
C ARG A 184 -7.25 -4.27 -20.32
N ASP A 185 -6.90 -3.27 -19.53
CA ASP A 185 -5.93 -2.23 -19.83
C ASP A 185 -4.69 -2.44 -18.96
N LEU A 186 -3.57 -2.77 -19.59
CA LEU A 186 -2.28 -3.08 -18.93
C LEU A 186 -1.28 -1.93 -19.01
N THR A 187 -1.64 -0.79 -19.62
CA THR A 187 -0.67 0.25 -19.99
C THR A 187 -0.92 1.56 -19.26
N THR A 188 -2.17 1.84 -18.89
CA THR A 188 -2.56 3.15 -18.33
C THR A 188 -2.20 3.28 -16.85
N LEU A 189 -2.42 2.23 -16.04
CA LEU A 189 -2.34 2.34 -14.58
C LEU A 189 -0.91 2.58 -14.07
N HIS A 190 0.05 1.79 -14.56
CA HIS A 190 1.43 1.81 -14.06
C HIS A 190 2.10 3.19 -14.10
N PRO A 191 2.15 3.91 -15.25
CA PRO A 191 2.82 5.22 -15.29
C PRO A 191 2.13 6.24 -14.37
N ILE A 192 0.80 6.26 -14.31
CA ILE A 192 0.03 7.22 -13.51
C ILE A 192 0.22 6.95 -12.02
N LEU A 193 0.11 5.69 -11.60
CA LEU A 193 0.27 5.31 -10.20
C LEU A 193 1.72 5.48 -9.74
N THR A 194 2.68 5.21 -10.61
CA THR A 194 4.11 5.46 -10.32
C THR A 194 4.36 6.94 -10.11
N GLU A 195 3.85 7.82 -10.97
CA GLU A 195 3.96 9.28 -10.80
C GLU A 195 3.32 9.75 -9.48
N CYS A 196 2.19 9.15 -9.09
CA CYS A 196 1.58 9.43 -7.78
C CYS A 196 2.52 9.09 -6.61
N ARG A 197 3.36 8.05 -6.73
CA ARG A 197 4.35 7.65 -5.71
C ARG A 197 5.63 8.49 -5.76
N VAL A 198 5.92 9.20 -6.85
CA VAL A 198 7.09 10.10 -6.96
C VAL A 198 6.93 11.29 -6.01
N CYS A 199 5.79 11.97 -6.08
CA CYS A 199 5.49 13.13 -5.24
C CYS A 199 4.87 12.71 -3.90
N LYS A 200 5.50 13.03 -2.77
CA LYS A 200 5.00 12.59 -1.44
C LYS A 200 4.00 13.61 -0.89
N SER A 201 2.97 13.12 -0.22
CA SER A 201 2.09 13.92 0.64
C SER A 201 2.77 14.25 1.97
N ASP A 202 2.24 15.23 2.70
CA ASP A 202 2.75 15.59 4.03
C ASP A 202 2.68 14.42 5.03
N LEU A 203 1.65 13.57 4.93
CA LEU A 203 1.53 12.36 5.75
C LEU A 203 2.62 11.35 5.42
N GLU A 204 2.96 11.15 4.15
CA GLU A 204 4.08 10.29 3.75
C GLU A 204 5.42 10.86 4.21
N LEU A 205 5.63 12.18 4.04
CA LEU A 205 6.84 12.86 4.50
C LEU A 205 7.02 12.72 6.02
N ALA A 206 5.94 12.85 6.80
CA ALA A 206 5.99 12.65 8.24
C ALA A 206 6.47 11.24 8.62
N LEU A 207 5.97 10.20 7.94
CA LEU A 207 6.43 8.81 8.17
C LEU A 207 7.88 8.60 7.75
N ILE A 208 8.29 9.18 6.61
CA ILE A 208 9.67 9.14 6.14
C ILE A 208 10.59 9.83 7.17
N GLN A 209 10.18 10.95 7.74
CA GLN A 209 10.94 11.64 8.78
C GLN A 209 11.12 10.77 10.02
N ILE A 210 10.07 10.06 10.47
CA ILE A 210 10.18 9.14 11.61
C ILE A 210 11.16 8.00 11.31
N ALA A 211 11.08 7.40 10.11
CA ALA A 211 12.01 6.35 9.70
C ALA A 211 13.47 6.85 9.65
N ASN A 212 13.69 8.09 9.19
CA ASN A 212 15.01 8.72 9.19
C ASN A 212 15.51 9.01 10.61
N ASN A 213 14.66 9.48 11.52
CA ASN A 213 15.03 9.74 12.91
C ASN A 213 15.51 8.45 13.59
N ILE A 214 14.73 7.36 13.49
CA ILE A 214 15.08 6.06 14.07
C ILE A 214 16.39 5.53 13.47
N SER A 215 16.54 5.59 12.14
CA SER A 215 17.77 5.15 11.47
C SER A 215 18.98 5.99 11.88
N SER A 216 18.80 7.30 12.06
CA SER A 216 19.87 8.21 12.48
C SER A 216 20.29 7.95 13.92
N GLU A 217 19.35 7.74 14.84
CA GLU A 217 19.62 7.31 16.22
C GLU A 217 20.41 6.00 16.22
N ALA A 218 19.98 4.99 15.45
CA ALA A 218 20.71 3.73 15.34
C ALA A 218 22.15 3.91 14.80
N HIS A 219 22.34 4.78 13.81
CA HIS A 219 23.68 5.11 13.31
C HIS A 219 24.57 5.77 14.37
N VAL A 220 24.02 6.69 15.17
CA VAL A 220 24.75 7.33 16.28
C VAL A 220 25.20 6.30 17.32
N GLU A 221 24.31 5.38 17.69
CA GLU A 221 24.63 4.30 18.65
C GLU A 221 25.73 3.37 18.11
N VAL A 222 25.65 2.98 16.84
CA VAL A 222 26.69 2.15 16.20
C VAL A 222 28.05 2.85 16.26
N ILE A 223 28.12 4.13 15.86
CA ILE A 223 29.37 4.89 15.86
C ILE A 223 29.92 5.07 17.28
N THR A 224 29.05 5.32 18.25
CA THR A 224 29.43 5.47 19.67
C THR A 224 30.02 4.18 20.22
N LEU A 225 29.40 3.04 19.88
CA LEU A 225 29.91 1.73 20.26
C LEU A 225 31.31 1.47 19.68
N PHE A 226 31.53 1.75 18.39
CA PHE A 226 32.84 1.62 17.76
C PHE A 226 33.92 2.44 18.47
N HIS A 227 33.64 3.72 18.76
CA HIS A 227 34.58 4.57 19.50
C HIS A 227 34.88 4.07 20.92
N SER A 228 33.92 3.44 21.59
CA SER A 228 34.13 2.86 22.92
C SER A 228 35.00 1.60 22.90
N LEU A 229 34.99 0.86 21.79
CA LEU A 229 35.81 -0.34 21.59
C LEU A 229 37.26 0.02 21.25
N ASP A 230 37.49 1.08 20.47
CA ASP A 230 38.85 1.55 20.11
C ASP A 230 39.62 2.17 21.29
N ASN A 231 38.91 2.58 22.35
CA ASN A 231 39.49 3.22 23.55
C ASN A 231 39.71 2.24 24.73
N ASN A 232 39.47 0.94 24.55
CA ASN A 232 39.75 -0.14 25.50
C ASN A 232 40.85 -1.06 24.98
#